data_AF-A0A2G2LIM4-F1
#
_entry.id   AF-A0A2G2LIM4-F1
#
_cell.length_a   1.000
_cell.length_b   1.000
_cell.length_c   1.000
_cell.angle_alpha   90.00
_cell.angle_beta   90.00
_cell.angle_gamma   90.00
#
_symmetry.space_group_name_H-M   'P 1'
#
loop_
_entity.id
_entity.type
_entity.pdbx_description
1 polymer ?
#
loop_
_entity_poly.entity_id
_entity_poly.type
_entity_poly.pdbx_seq_one_letter_code
_entity_poly.pdbx_strand_id
1 'polypeptide(L)'
;MKTLKTLLVLLLLLGSSVMAGSEHDHGHSHAPAPVNQATAEKNADKVIASLLERDKIDKSWSTIKVSSIEEKELNGRPEWVVIYINEKITNTDKQKLYVFMTIGGEYIAVNYTGN
;
A
#
# COMPACT_ATOMS: atom_id res chain seq x y z
N MET A 1 -18.00 -51.73 -6.70
CA MET A 1 -17.98 -52.20 -8.11
C MET A 1 -19.28 -51.79 -8.78
N LYS A 2 -19.19 -50.96 -9.82
CA LYS A 2 -20.09 -50.85 -11.00
C LYS A 2 -19.72 -49.56 -11.72
N THR A 3 -18.77 -49.70 -12.63
CA THR A 3 -18.33 -48.68 -13.58
C THR A 3 -19.35 -48.60 -14.70
N LEU A 4 -19.99 -47.44 -14.89
CA LEU A 4 -20.86 -47.20 -16.03
C LEU A 4 -20.07 -46.45 -17.10
N LYS A 5 -19.92 -47.11 -18.26
CA LYS A 5 -19.17 -46.64 -19.42
C LYS A 5 -20.08 -45.90 -20.40
N THR A 6 -19.48 -44.96 -21.14
CA THR A 6 -19.92 -44.36 -22.43
C THR A 6 -21.11 -43.38 -22.34
N LEU A 7 -21.09 -42.20 -22.96
CA LEU A 7 -20.82 -41.95 -24.38
C LEU A 7 -20.33 -40.50 -24.60
N LEU A 8 -19.25 -40.33 -25.35
CA LEU A 8 -18.69 -39.05 -25.80
C LEU A 8 -19.41 -38.63 -27.09
N VAL A 9 -20.06 -37.46 -27.10
CA VAL A 9 -20.58 -36.83 -28.32
C VAL A 9 -19.75 -35.58 -28.60
N LEU A 10 -19.00 -35.64 -29.70
CA LEU A 10 -18.20 -34.56 -30.25
C LEU A 10 -19.09 -33.79 -31.25
N LEU A 11 -19.44 -32.54 -30.93
CA LEU A 11 -20.08 -31.63 -31.87
C LEU A 11 -19.10 -30.50 -32.21
N LEU A 12 -18.46 -30.59 -33.38
CA LEU A 12 -17.76 -29.46 -33.99
C LEU A 12 -18.81 -28.53 -34.62
N LEU A 13 -18.89 -27.30 -34.12
CA LEU A 13 -19.47 -26.18 -34.86
C LEU A 13 -18.34 -25.20 -35.17
N LEU A 14 -17.99 -25.16 -36.45
CA LEU A 14 -17.10 -24.18 -37.05
C LEU A 14 -17.84 -22.87 -37.25
N GLY A 15 -17.20 -21.76 -36.87
CA GLY A 15 -17.27 -20.52 -37.63
C GLY A 15 -18.17 -19.41 -37.07
N SER A 16 -17.54 -18.46 -36.38
CA SER A 16 -17.62 -17.04 -36.73
C SER A 16 -16.54 -16.28 -35.95
N SER A 17 -15.44 -15.96 -36.62
CA SER A 17 -14.47 -14.97 -36.14
C SER A 17 -15.12 -13.58 -36.25
N VAL A 18 -15.68 -13.10 -35.15
CA VAL A 18 -15.97 -11.66 -35.01
C VAL A 18 -14.63 -10.97 -34.80
N MET A 19 -14.14 -10.36 -35.87
CA MET A 19 -13.12 -9.32 -35.84
C MET A 19 -13.82 -8.02 -35.40
N ALA A 20 -13.80 -7.73 -34.10
CA ALA A 20 -14.04 -6.38 -33.64
C ALA A 20 -12.78 -5.56 -33.95
N GLY A 21 -12.89 -4.70 -34.95
CA GLY A 21 -11.83 -3.82 -35.40
C GLY A 21 -11.48 -2.76 -34.37
N SER A 22 -10.19 -2.43 -34.36
CA SER A 22 -9.56 -1.13 -34.07
C SER A 22 -10.12 -0.31 -32.91
N GLU A 23 -9.27 -0.25 -31.88
CA GLU A 23 -8.65 1.02 -31.49
C GLU A 23 -9.49 1.95 -30.61
N HIS A 24 -9.33 1.74 -29.30
CA HIS A 24 -9.28 2.83 -28.35
C HIS A 24 -8.51 2.38 -27.10
N ASP A 25 -7.19 2.50 -27.16
CA ASP A 25 -6.35 2.42 -25.97
C ASP A 25 -6.47 3.75 -25.21
N HIS A 26 -7.38 3.78 -24.25
CA HIS A 26 -7.35 4.75 -23.16
C HIS A 26 -7.23 3.97 -21.86
N GLY A 27 -6.06 3.37 -21.63
CA GLY A 27 -5.65 2.91 -20.30
C GLY A 27 -5.64 4.08 -19.31
N HIS A 28 -6.78 4.37 -18.69
CA HIS A 28 -6.82 5.18 -17.48
C HIS A 28 -6.21 4.33 -16.38
N SER A 29 -4.95 4.58 -16.06
CA SER A 29 -4.30 4.03 -14.88
C SER A 29 -5.18 4.32 -13.66
N HIS A 30 -5.71 3.28 -13.02
CA HIS A 30 -6.41 3.37 -11.74
C HIS A 30 -5.45 3.67 -10.57
N ALA A 31 -4.15 3.80 -10.82
CA ALA A 31 -3.20 4.17 -9.77
C ALA A 31 -3.43 5.64 -9.35
N PRO A 32 -3.54 5.92 -8.04
CA PRO A 32 -3.59 7.29 -7.54
C PRO A 32 -2.41 8.11 -8.05
N ALA A 33 -2.65 9.38 -8.39
CA ALA A 33 -1.57 10.29 -8.74
C ALA A 33 -0.61 10.45 -7.54
N PRO A 34 0.71 10.42 -7.76
CA PRO A 34 1.70 10.67 -6.71
C PRO A 34 1.43 12.00 -6.00
N VAL A 35 1.46 11.98 -4.67
CA VAL A 35 1.47 13.21 -3.86
C VAL A 35 2.90 13.70 -3.67
N ASN A 36 3.06 14.98 -3.32
CA ASN A 36 4.37 15.51 -2.95
C ASN A 36 4.75 15.15 -1.49
N GLN A 37 6.03 15.32 -1.17
CA GLN A 37 6.59 15.04 0.15
C GLN A 37 5.85 15.77 1.30
N ALA A 38 5.48 17.04 1.11
CA ALA A 38 4.75 17.81 2.13
C ALA A 38 3.35 17.24 2.42
N THR A 39 2.69 16.67 1.41
CA THR A 39 1.39 16.01 1.59
C THR A 39 1.56 14.66 2.28
N ALA A 40 2.61 13.90 1.95
CA ALA A 40 2.97 12.68 2.65
C ALA A 40 3.26 12.95 4.15
N GLU A 41 4.05 13.98 4.47
CA GLU A 41 4.31 14.43 5.85
C GLU A 41 3.01 14.70 6.61
N LYS A 42 2.14 15.56 6.05
CA LYS A 42 0.87 15.92 6.66
C LYS A 42 -0.04 14.71 6.89
N ASN A 43 -0.02 13.73 5.99
CA ASN A 43 -0.82 12.51 6.15
C ASN A 43 -0.22 11.59 7.21
N ALA A 44 1.10 11.46 7.29
CA ALA A 44 1.77 10.73 8.35
C ALA A 44 1.50 11.35 9.74
N ASP A 45 1.48 12.67 9.86
CA ASP A 45 1.15 13.35 11.11
C ASP A 45 -0.27 13.03 11.59
N LYS A 46 -1.24 12.94 10.65
CA LYS A 46 -2.60 12.48 10.98
C LYS A 46 -2.63 11.04 11.47
N VAL A 47 -1.79 10.17 10.91
CA VAL A 47 -1.65 8.79 11.38
C VAL A 47 -1.12 8.77 12.82
N ILE A 48 -0.07 9.53 13.12
CA ILE A 48 0.47 9.66 14.49
C ILE A 48 -0.59 10.20 15.45
N ALA A 49 -1.29 11.28 15.09
CA ALA A 49 -2.37 11.85 15.90
C ALA A 49 -3.46 10.81 16.20
N SER A 50 -3.90 10.06 15.19
CA SER A 50 -4.93 9.03 15.36
C SER A 50 -4.44 7.86 16.23
N LEU A 51 -3.15 7.51 16.21
CA LEU A 51 -2.59 6.48 17.08
C LEU A 51 -2.51 6.96 18.54
N LEU A 52 -2.22 8.24 18.77
CA LEU A 52 -2.26 8.88 20.09
C LEU A 52 -3.69 8.91 20.65
N GLU A 53 -4.67 9.32 19.84
CA GLU A 53 -6.09 9.34 20.23
C GLU A 53 -6.62 7.96 20.64
N ARG A 54 -6.07 6.90 20.05
CA ARG A 54 -6.43 5.50 20.32
C ARG A 54 -5.54 4.82 21.37
N ASP A 55 -4.66 5.59 22.02
CA ASP A 55 -3.65 5.10 22.99
C ASP A 55 -2.82 3.92 22.47
N LYS A 56 -2.54 3.87 21.16
CA LYS A 56 -1.75 2.80 20.51
C LYS A 56 -0.25 3.04 20.60
N ILE A 57 0.16 4.29 20.81
CA ILE A 57 1.54 4.68 21.01
C ILE A 57 1.63 5.62 22.22
N ASP A 58 2.82 5.71 22.81
CA ASP A 58 3.07 6.54 24.00
C ASP A 58 2.83 8.04 23.72
N LYS A 59 2.37 8.78 24.74
CA LYS A 59 2.06 10.21 24.59
C LYS A 59 3.27 11.07 24.26
N SER A 60 4.49 10.60 24.53
CA SER A 60 5.73 11.30 24.14
C SER A 60 5.85 11.53 22.63
N TRP A 61 5.15 10.76 21.80
CA TRP A 61 5.12 10.95 20.33
C TRP A 61 4.39 12.23 19.88
N SER A 62 3.57 12.85 20.73
CA SER A 62 2.75 14.03 20.39
C SER A 62 3.54 15.29 19.98
N THR A 63 4.82 15.35 20.32
CA THR A 63 5.69 16.52 20.04
C THR A 63 6.87 16.18 19.12
N ILE A 64 6.93 14.93 18.64
CA ILE A 64 8.01 14.46 17.78
C ILE A 64 7.71 14.89 16.36
N LYS A 65 8.68 15.55 15.73
CA LYS A 65 8.61 15.94 14.32
C LYS A 65 9.16 14.84 13.44
N VAL A 66 8.81 14.91 12.16
CA VAL A 66 9.40 14.03 11.14
C VAL A 66 10.91 14.23 11.09
N SER A 67 11.63 13.11 11.06
CA SER A 67 13.09 13.05 10.93
C SER A 67 13.52 12.84 9.49
N SER A 68 12.80 12.04 8.71
CA SER A 68 13.10 11.75 7.30
C SER A 68 11.83 11.37 6.54
N ILE A 69 11.80 11.64 5.24
CA ILE A 69 10.76 11.21 4.32
C ILE A 69 11.44 10.66 3.08
N GLU A 70 11.14 9.42 2.74
CA GLU A 70 11.77 8.69 1.65
C GLU A 70 10.71 8.08 0.75
N GLU A 71 10.93 8.12 -0.56
CA GLU A 71 10.19 7.29 -1.52
C GLU A 71 10.99 6.00 -1.73
N LYS A 72 10.35 4.84 -1.57
CA LYS A 72 10.97 3.52 -1.71
C LYS A 72 10.11 2.61 -2.56
N GLU A 73 10.77 1.79 -3.38
CA GLU A 73 10.09 0.69 -4.05
C GLU A 73 9.99 -0.52 -3.10
N LEU A 74 8.78 -0.84 -2.66
CA LEU A 74 8.47 -1.96 -1.79
C LEU A 74 7.53 -2.91 -2.55
N ASN A 75 7.91 -4.18 -2.66
CA ASN A 75 7.14 -5.20 -3.39
C ASN A 75 6.75 -4.78 -4.84
N GLY A 76 7.64 -4.05 -5.53
CA GLY A 76 7.41 -3.54 -6.89
C GLY A 76 6.48 -2.33 -6.97
N ARG A 77 6.23 -1.62 -5.86
CA ARG A 77 5.38 -0.43 -5.81
C ARG A 77 6.12 0.72 -5.13
N PRO A 78 6.09 1.95 -5.67
CA PRO A 78 6.59 3.11 -4.98
C PRO A 78 5.68 3.43 -3.78
N GLU A 79 6.30 3.64 -2.63
CA GLU A 79 5.66 3.96 -1.35
C GLU A 79 6.41 5.09 -0.65
N TRP A 80 5.67 5.91 0.10
CA TRP A 80 6.26 6.87 1.02
C TRP A 80 6.56 6.19 2.35
N VAL A 81 7.76 6.41 2.88
CA VAL A 81 8.18 6.02 4.22
C VAL A 81 8.54 7.27 5.00
N VAL A 82 7.71 7.62 5.98
CA VAL A 82 7.94 8.76 6.88
C VAL A 82 8.46 8.25 8.22
N ILE A 83 9.59 8.80 8.67
CA ILE A 83 10.33 8.32 9.83
C ILE A 83 10.28 9.36 10.94
N TYR A 84 9.86 8.94 12.12
CA TYR A 84 9.91 9.71 13.37
C TYR A 84 10.92 9.08 14.31
N ILE A 85 11.67 9.90 15.06
CA ILE A 85 12.67 9.43 16.03
C ILE A 85 12.42 10.09 17.38
N ASN A 86 12.27 9.27 18.42
CA ASN A 86 12.08 9.68 19.81
C ASN A 86 13.13 9.01 20.71
N GLU A 87 14.30 9.64 20.81
CA GLU A 87 15.44 9.14 21.60
C GLU A 87 15.17 9.13 23.11
N LYS A 88 14.08 9.74 23.57
CA LYS A 88 13.69 9.76 25.00
C LYS A 88 13.09 8.42 25.44
N ILE A 89 12.68 7.57 24.51
CA ILE A 89 12.15 6.23 24.82
C ILE A 89 13.31 5.33 25.23
N THR A 90 13.24 4.73 26.42
CA THR A 90 14.30 3.85 26.96
C THR A 90 14.50 2.59 26.12
N ASN A 91 13.43 2.00 25.61
CA ASN A 91 13.53 0.86 24.71
C ASN A 91 13.95 1.33 23.32
N THR A 92 15.19 1.05 22.93
CA THR A 92 15.78 1.43 21.64
C THR A 92 15.00 0.89 20.44
N ASP A 93 14.41 -0.30 20.57
CA ASP A 93 13.61 -0.93 19.52
C ASP A 93 12.27 -0.22 19.31
N LYS A 94 11.91 0.73 20.17
CA LYS A 94 10.70 1.55 20.08
C LYS A 94 11.01 3.03 19.84
N GLN A 95 12.26 3.42 19.60
CA GLN A 95 12.62 4.82 19.38
C GLN A 95 12.26 5.33 17.99
N LYS A 96 11.97 4.46 17.03
CA LYS A 96 11.65 4.84 15.65
C LYS A 96 10.24 4.41 15.28
N LEU A 97 9.49 5.28 14.65
CA LEU A 97 8.23 4.92 14.01
C LEU A 97 8.34 5.17 12.51
N TYR A 98 8.01 4.14 11.74
CA TYR A 98 7.97 4.16 10.29
C TYR A 98 6.51 4.14 9.86
N VAL A 99 6.06 5.17 9.18
CA VAL A 99 4.72 5.25 8.60
C VAL A 99 4.83 5.02 7.09
N PHE A 100 4.23 3.93 6.64
CA PHE A 100 4.19 3.53 5.24
C PHE A 100 2.90 4.00 4.59
N MET A 101 3.00 4.59 3.41
CA MET A 101 1.86 5.06 2.63
C MET A 101 2.04 4.73 1.16
N THR A 102 0.93 4.60 0.44
CA THR A 102 0.94 4.51 -1.02
C THR A 102 1.60 5.75 -1.61
N ILE A 103 2.09 5.70 -2.85
CA ILE A 103 2.62 6.91 -3.51
C ILE A 103 1.59 8.05 -3.60
N GLY A 104 0.29 7.72 -3.56
CA GLY A 104 -0.83 8.67 -3.45
C GLY A 104 -1.08 9.21 -2.03
N GLY A 105 -0.29 8.80 -1.04
CA GLY A 105 -0.32 9.29 0.33
C GLY A 105 -1.37 8.63 1.23
N GLU A 106 -1.89 7.46 0.87
CA GLU A 106 -2.84 6.70 1.69
C GLU A 106 -2.10 5.81 2.67
N TYR A 107 -2.56 5.74 3.92
CA TYR A 107 -1.94 4.90 4.95
C TYR A 107 -1.95 3.41 4.60
N ILE A 108 -0.80 2.76 4.77
CA ILE A 108 -0.63 1.30 4.62
C ILE A 108 -0.40 0.67 6.00
N ALA A 109 0.69 1.07 6.67
CA ALA A 109 1.13 0.44 7.91
C ALA A 109 1.96 1.39 8.78
N VAL A 110 2.11 1.03 10.05
CA VAL A 110 3.05 1.67 10.98
C VAL A 110 3.77 0.59 11.78
N ASN A 111 5.10 0.69 11.91
CA ASN A 111 5.88 -0.22 12.75
C ASN A 111 7.15 0.44 13.31
N TYR A 112 7.89 -0.32 14.13
CA TYR A 112 9.12 0.16 14.78
C TYR A 112 10.41 -0.32 14.10
N THR A 113 10.32 -1.17 13.07
CA THR A 113 11.46 -1.89 12.47
C THR A 113 11.82 -1.42 11.05
N GLY A 114 10.89 -0.78 10.35
CA GLY A 114 11.08 -0.28 8.99
C GLY A 114 11.00 -1.35 7.91
N ASN A 115 10.49 -2.55 8.21
CA ASN A 115 10.31 -3.67 7.29
C ASN A 115 9.02 -4.46 7.58
#